data_AF-Q2FVC7-F1
#
_entry.id   AF-Q2FVC7-F1
#
_cell.length_a   1.000
_cell.length_b   1.000
_cell.length_c   1.000
_cell.angle_alpha   90.00
_cell.angle_beta   90.00
_cell.angle_gamma   90.00
#
_symmetry.space_group_name_H-M   'P 1'
#
loop_
_entity.id
_entity.type
_entity.pdbx_description
1 polymer ?
#
loop_
_entity_poly.entity_id
_entity_poly.type
_entity_poly.pdbx_seq_one_letter_code
_entity_poly.pdbx_strand_id
1 'polypeptide(L)'
;MYHAMAHKFGDNWKKAQEVGNEIGEKLTSEEVIDELRKGGAYESKLETDPKRKIDDKIKKLNDVYKNCNGYIAKIKQSIEAIVSNDQMLASQIDGMM
;
A
#
# COMPACT_ATOMS: atom_id res chain seq x y z
N MET A 1 -2.60 10.99 -1.32
CA MET A 1 -2.22 10.95 0.12
C MET A 1 -0.91 10.21 0.35
N TYR A 2 -0.71 8.98 -0.15
CA TYR A 2 0.52 8.23 0.08
C TYR A 2 1.80 8.97 -0.35
N HIS A 3 1.85 9.45 -1.60
CA HIS A 3 3.02 10.18 -2.11
C HIS A 3 3.40 11.37 -1.22
N ALA A 4 2.42 12.13 -0.72
CA ALA A 4 2.67 13.23 0.21
C ALA A 4 3.29 12.76 1.54
N MET A 5 2.88 11.59 2.05
CA MET A 5 3.48 11.02 3.25
C MET A 5 4.88 10.47 2.99
N ALA A 6 5.09 9.82 1.85
CA ALA A 6 6.40 9.33 1.43
C ALA A 6 7.41 10.47 1.31
N HIS A 7 7.00 11.63 0.78
CA HIS A 7 7.82 12.85 0.76
C HIS A 7 8.22 13.29 2.17
N LYS A 8 7.27 13.36 3.11
CA LYS A 8 7.57 13.75 4.51
C LYS A 8 8.63 12.88 5.19
N PHE A 9 8.67 11.59 4.88
CA PHE A 9 9.71 10.71 5.43
C PHE A 9 11.11 11.05 4.90
N GLY A 10 11.22 11.35 3.60
CA GLY A 10 12.47 11.84 3.02
C GLY A 10 12.85 13.23 3.55
N ASP A 11 11.87 14.12 3.70
CA ASP A 11 12.10 15.45 4.27
C ASP A 11 12.61 15.36 5.72
N ASN A 12 12.12 14.41 6.51
CA ASN A 12 12.61 14.18 7.87
C ASN A 12 14.07 13.71 7.91
N TRP A 13 14.45 12.79 7.01
CA TRP A 13 15.84 12.34 6.92
C TRP A 13 16.76 13.46 6.46
N LYS A 14 16.37 14.17 5.40
CA LYS A 14 17.12 15.33 4.88
C LYS A 14 17.29 16.40 5.95
N LYS A 15 16.23 16.75 6.69
CA LYS A 15 16.30 17.73 7.78
C LYS A 15 17.23 17.28 8.92
N ALA A 16 17.29 15.99 9.23
CA ALA A 16 18.23 15.47 10.22
C ALA A 16 19.68 15.67 9.76
N GLN A 17 19.97 15.43 8.48
CA GLN A 17 21.29 15.68 7.89
C GLN A 17 21.63 17.18 7.88
N GLU A 18 20.69 18.05 7.50
CA GLU A 18 20.87 19.51 7.49
C GLU A 18 21.24 20.02 8.89
N VAL A 19 20.45 19.69 9.91
CA VAL A 19 20.74 20.08 11.30
C VAL A 19 22.05 19.47 11.81
N GLY A 20 22.33 18.21 11.44
CA GLY A 20 23.59 17.55 11.80
C GLY A 20 24.81 18.27 11.23
N ASN A 21 24.75 18.71 9.97
CA ASN A 21 25.82 19.45 9.31
C ASN A 21 25.97 20.88 9.88
N GLU A 22 24.85 21.53 10.24
CA GLU A 22 24.86 22.85 10.89
C GLU A 22 25.51 22.81 12.29
N ILE A 23 25.29 21.74 13.07
CA ILE A 23 25.89 21.60 14.41
C ILE A 23 27.33 21.09 14.30
N GLY A 24 27.58 20.16 13.37
CA GLY A 24 28.85 19.49 13.15
C GLY A 24 29.73 20.17 12.12
N GLU A 25 29.84 21.51 12.11
CA GLU A 25 30.54 22.26 11.05
C GLU A 25 32.02 21.84 10.82
N LYS A 26 32.63 21.19 11.81
CA LYS A 26 34.02 20.67 11.75
C LYS A 26 34.10 19.18 11.41
N LEU A 27 32.96 18.51 11.35
CA LEU A 27 32.84 17.09 11.05
C LEU A 27 32.67 16.91 9.54
N THR A 28 33.15 15.79 9.04
CA THR A 28 32.81 15.29 7.72
C THR A 28 31.35 14.82 7.69
N SER A 29 30.76 14.74 6.50
CA SER A 29 29.39 14.24 6.34
C SER A 29 29.20 12.81 6.90
N GLU A 30 30.25 11.98 6.86
CA GLU A 30 30.24 10.63 7.41
C GLU A 30 30.18 10.66 8.95
N GLU A 31 31.01 11.50 9.58
CA GLU A 31 30.99 11.71 11.04
C GLU A 31 29.65 12.26 11.51
N VAL A 32 29.04 13.19 10.77
CA VAL A 32 27.68 13.69 11.05
C VAL A 32 26.66 12.56 11.01
N ILE A 33 26.71 11.70 9.99
CA ILE A 33 25.81 10.54 9.87
C ILE A 33 26.01 9.58 11.04
N ASP A 34 27.24 9.34 11.47
CA ASP A 34 27.53 8.47 12.61
C ASP A 34 27.06 9.06 13.94
N GLU A 35 27.22 10.36 14.17
CA GLU A 35 26.68 11.03 15.37
C GLU A 35 25.14 11.05 15.37
N LEU A 36 24.51 11.32 14.22
CA LEU A 36 23.05 11.19 14.08
C LEU A 36 22.60 9.76 14.42
N ARG A 37 23.32 8.75 13.91
CA ARG A 37 23.04 7.33 14.19
C ARG A 37 23.19 7.02 15.68
N LYS A 38 24.23 7.52 16.35
CA LYS A 38 24.41 7.40 17.82
C LYS A 38 23.28 8.07 18.59
N GLY A 39 22.78 9.21 18.10
CA GLY A 39 21.58 9.88 18.60
C GLY A 39 20.25 9.19 18.24
N GLY A 40 20.30 8.08 17.49
CA GLY A 40 19.12 7.29 17.10
C GLY A 40 18.36 7.82 15.88
N ALA A 41 18.96 8.72 15.10
CA ALA A 41 18.46 9.22 13.83
C ALA A 41 19.24 8.60 12.65
N TYR A 42 18.59 7.78 11.85
CA TYR A 42 19.21 7.14 10.69
C TYR A 42 18.17 6.89 9.60
N GLU A 43 18.61 6.86 8.34
CA GLU A 43 17.75 6.79 7.15
C GLU A 43 16.69 5.70 7.23
N SER A 44 17.07 4.46 7.57
CA SER A 44 16.09 3.36 7.55
C SER A 44 14.95 3.57 8.55
N LYS A 45 15.19 4.25 9.68
CA LYS A 45 14.15 4.58 10.66
C LYS A 45 13.28 5.75 10.25
N LEU A 46 13.85 6.77 9.62
CA LEU A 46 13.14 8.01 9.27
C LEU A 46 12.48 7.95 7.89
N GLU A 47 13.06 7.19 6.97
CA GLU A 47 12.69 7.14 5.56
C GLU A 47 12.35 5.73 5.06
N THR A 48 13.34 4.83 5.00
CA THR A 48 13.23 3.59 4.23
C THR A 48 12.16 2.64 4.78
N ASP A 49 12.19 2.32 6.09
CA ASP A 49 11.24 1.38 6.69
C ASP A 49 9.81 1.93 6.73
N PRO A 50 9.55 3.20 7.09
CA PRO A 50 8.22 3.76 6.99
C PRO A 50 7.63 3.69 5.57
N LYS A 51 8.41 4.05 4.55
CA LYS A 51 7.99 3.94 3.13
C LYS A 51 7.64 2.49 2.78
N ARG A 52 8.56 1.55 3.04
CA ARG A 52 8.37 0.11 2.77
C ARG A 52 7.12 -0.45 3.47
N LYS A 53 6.91 -0.12 4.75
CA LYS A 53 5.75 -0.58 5.52
C LYS A 53 4.43 -0.10 4.92
N ILE A 54 4.40 1.12 4.38
CA ILE A 54 3.19 1.65 3.74
C ILE A 54 3.00 1.03 2.36
N ASP A 55 4.06 0.87 1.56
CA ASP A 55 4.00 0.16 0.28
C ASP A 55 3.43 -1.26 0.46
N ASP A 56 3.92 -1.99 1.47
CA ASP A 56 3.42 -3.33 1.81
C ASP A 56 1.93 -3.31 2.18
N LYS A 57 1.48 -2.29 2.94
CA LYS A 57 0.06 -2.13 3.29
C LYS A 57 -0.79 -1.79 2.06
N ILE A 58 -0.31 -0.93 1.16
CA ILE A 58 -1.00 -0.58 -0.09
C ILE A 58 -1.13 -1.82 -0.97
N LYS A 59 -0.07 -2.62 -1.09
CA LYS A 59 -0.10 -3.88 -1.83
C LYS A 59 -1.16 -4.83 -1.27
N LYS A 60 -1.19 -5.04 0.05
CA LYS A 60 -2.21 -5.87 0.72
C LYS A 60 -3.63 -5.35 0.49
N LEU A 61 -3.85 -4.04 0.57
CA LEU A 61 -5.16 -3.43 0.29
C LEU A 61 -5.59 -3.66 -1.16
N ASN A 62 -4.68 -3.52 -2.12
CA ASN A 62 -4.97 -3.80 -3.53
C ASN A 62 -5.29 -5.27 -3.78
N ASP A 63 -4.61 -6.20 -3.09
CA ASP A 63 -4.89 -7.63 -3.18
C ASP A 63 -6.28 -7.96 -2.60
N VAL A 64 -6.65 -7.38 -1.46
CA VAL A 64 -8.00 -7.51 -0.88
C VAL A 64 -9.06 -6.94 -1.85
N TYR A 65 -8.83 -5.76 -2.43
CA TYR A 65 -9.73 -5.14 -3.39
C TYR A 65 -9.95 -6.05 -4.62
N LYS A 66 -8.88 -6.60 -5.19
CA LYS A 66 -8.95 -7.55 -6.31
C LYS A 66 -9.74 -8.81 -5.94
N ASN A 67 -9.50 -9.36 -4.75
CA ASN A 67 -10.21 -10.55 -4.28
C ASN A 67 -11.71 -10.28 -4.10
N CYS A 68 -12.09 -9.15 -3.49
CA CYS A 68 -13.49 -8.75 -3.35
C CYS A 68 -14.18 -8.60 -4.72
N ASN A 69 -13.53 -7.92 -5.67
CA ASN A 69 -14.07 -7.80 -7.03
C ASN A 69 -14.20 -9.17 -7.73
N GLY A 70 -13.24 -10.08 -7.51
CA GLY A 70 -13.32 -11.45 -7.99
C GLY A 70 -14.51 -12.21 -7.42
N TYR A 71 -14.80 -12.08 -6.12
CA TYR A 71 -15.99 -12.68 -5.50
C TYR A 71 -17.28 -12.08 -6.04
N ILE A 72 -17.35 -10.76 -6.18
CA ILE A 72 -18.53 -10.08 -6.77
C ILE A 72 -18.79 -10.59 -8.19
N ALA A 73 -17.75 -10.71 -9.02
CA ALA A 73 -17.89 -11.22 -10.38
C ALA A 73 -18.41 -12.66 -10.41
N LYS A 74 -17.86 -13.55 -9.56
CA LYS A 74 -18.33 -14.94 -9.43
C LYS A 74 -19.79 -15.01 -8.99
N ILE A 75 -20.19 -14.20 -8.01
CA ILE A 75 -21.59 -14.14 -7.54
C ILE A 75 -22.52 -13.71 -8.68
N LYS A 76 -22.16 -12.68 -9.44
CA LYS A 76 -22.95 -12.24 -10.61
C LYS A 76 -23.11 -13.35 -11.65
N GLN A 77 -22.02 -14.04 -11.99
CA GLN A 77 -22.06 -15.17 -12.92
C GLN A 77 -22.94 -16.33 -12.40
N SER A 78 -22.88 -16.63 -11.11
CA SER A 78 -23.74 -17.65 -10.51
C SER A 78 -25.23 -17.25 -10.58
N ILE A 79 -25.56 -15.98 -10.30
CA ILE A 79 -26.93 -15.47 -10.43
C ILE A 79 -27.41 -15.57 -11.87
N GLU A 80 -26.61 -15.14 -12.85
CA GLU A 80 -26.94 -15.23 -14.28
C GLU A 80 -27.19 -16.68 -14.72
N ALA A 81 -26.35 -17.62 -14.26
CA ALA A 81 -26.52 -19.05 -14.56
C ALA A 81 -27.81 -19.62 -13.95
N ILE A 82 -28.14 -19.27 -12.71
CA ILE A 82 -29.39 -19.69 -12.05
C ILE A 82 -30.59 -19.13 -12.80
N VAL A 83 -30.60 -17.82 -13.11
CA VAL A 83 -31.71 -17.18 -13.84
C VAL A 83 -31.91 -17.81 -15.22
N SER A 84 -30.83 -18.10 -15.94
CA SER A 84 -30.90 -18.76 -17.25
C SER A 84 -31.49 -20.16 -17.15
N ASN A 85 -31.05 -20.95 -16.16
CA ASN A 85 -31.60 -22.28 -15.91
C ASN A 85 -33.09 -22.22 -15.53
N ASP A 86 -33.47 -21.29 -14.65
CA ASP A 86 -34.87 -21.09 -14.23
C ASP A 86 -35.76 -20.73 -15.43
N GLN A 87 -35.28 -19.86 -16.33
CA GLN A 87 -35.98 -19.50 -17.56
C GLN A 87 -36.15 -20.69 -18.51
N MET A 88 -35.10 -21.50 -18.70
CA MET A 88 -35.17 -22.71 -19.52
C MET A 88 -36.19 -23.71 -18.97
N LEU A 89 -36.20 -23.95 -17.65
CA LEU A 89 -37.16 -24.83 -17.00
C LEU A 89 -38.59 -24.30 -17.13
N ALA A 90 -38.80 -23.00 -16.94
CA ALA A 90 -40.11 -22.37 -17.11
C ALA A 90 -40.64 -22.55 -18.54
N SER A 91 -39.80 -22.35 -19.57
CA SER A 91 -40.18 -22.58 -20.97
C SER A 91 -40.49 -24.04 -21.28
N GLN A 92 -39.78 -25.00 -20.67
CA GLN A 92 -40.08 -26.43 -20.83
C GLN A 92 -41.43 -26.79 -20.21
N ILE A 93 -41.75 -26.25 -19.03
CA ILE A 93 -43.04 -26.48 -18.36
C ILE A 93 -44.18 -25.85 -19.16
N ASP A 94 -44.01 -24.62 -19.65
CA ASP A 94 -45.01 -23.93 -20.48
C ASP A 94 -45.30 -24.70 -21.78
N GLY A 95 -44.28 -25.26 -22.43
CA GLY A 95 -44.46 -26.09 -23.62
C GLY A 95 -45.05 -27.49 -23.37
N MET A 96 -45.19 -27.92 -22.11
CA MET A 96 -45.86 -29.17 -21.73
C MET A 96 -47.34 -28.98 -21.35
N MET A 97 -47.78 -27.75 -21.14
CA MET A 97 -49.18 -27.38 -20.86
C MET A 97 -49.95 -27.10 -22.15
#